data_AF-A0A285UXX8-F1
#
_entry.id   AF-A0A285UXX8-F1
#
_cell.length_a   1.000
_cell.length_b   1.000
_cell.length_c   1.000
_cell.angle_alpha   90.00
_cell.angle_beta   90.00
_cell.angle_gamma   90.00
#
_symmetry.space_group_name_H-M   'P 1'
#
loop_
_entity.id
_entity.type
_entity.pdbx_description
1 polymer ?
#
loop_
_entity_poly.entity_id
_entity_poly.type
_entity_poly.pdbx_seq_one_letter_code
_entity_poly.pdbx_strand_id
1 'polypeptide(L)'
;MSNQIKFVGRLFVLPLLLALSGCNMVVMSPSGDIAMQQRDLIVVSTVLMLLIIVPVVCLTFFFAWRYRNSNANAKYDPEWHHSTGLEVVIWSAPLAIIIALGAITWISTHKLDPYRPLDRIDAERAIPPETKPLVVEVVALDWKWLFFYPEYGIATVNEMAAPVDVPIEFKITASSVMNSFYVPALAGMIYAMPGMQTKLHAVINKEGNFEGLSANYSGDGFSHMRFRFHGLQQGGFDEWVARVKQNGTALNRDAYLKLEKPSIKEPVRYFATVEDGLFNAILNMCVHPGQMCMNEMMHIDMMGGGGVESHENRQKLEYDNRHADEEAPGATHPATGNPPRSEEPAEGVDEGGSSMNGMNHDAHQGHAMPEGSQGGPAPAQLNTNESTQP
;
A
#
# COMPACT_ATOMS: atom_id res chain seq x y z
N MET A 1 10.36 56.90 1.08
CA MET A 1 9.53 55.70 0.76
C MET A 1 10.32 54.47 0.27
N SER A 2 11.54 54.61 -0.29
CA SER A 2 12.31 53.44 -0.80
C SER A 2 12.82 52.46 0.29
N ASN A 3 13.20 52.94 1.48
CA ASN A 3 13.70 52.06 2.56
C ASN A 3 12.61 51.27 3.31
N GLN A 4 11.38 51.77 3.36
CA GLN A 4 10.26 51.10 4.04
C GLN A 4 9.78 49.88 3.26
N ILE A 5 9.80 49.94 1.91
CA ILE A 5 9.40 48.82 1.04
C ILE A 5 10.43 47.68 1.09
N LYS A 6 11.74 48.00 1.20
CA LYS A 6 12.80 46.99 1.41
C LYS A 6 12.70 46.31 2.79
N PHE A 7 12.23 47.03 3.80
CA PHE A 7 12.07 46.50 5.16
C PHE A 7 10.83 45.59 5.26
N VAL A 8 9.70 45.97 4.66
CA VAL A 8 8.48 45.14 4.59
C VAL A 8 8.70 43.88 3.75
N GLY A 9 9.42 43.98 2.62
CA GLY A 9 9.79 42.81 1.82
C GLY A 9 10.69 41.82 2.58
N ARG A 10 11.63 42.30 3.40
CA ARG A 10 12.45 41.44 4.28
C ARG A 10 11.67 40.85 5.46
N LEU A 11 10.64 41.55 5.95
CA LEU A 11 9.79 41.10 7.05
C LEU A 11 8.84 39.97 6.64
N PHE A 12 8.44 39.88 5.37
CA PHE A 12 7.65 38.76 4.83
C PHE A 12 8.46 37.50 4.50
N VAL A 13 9.77 37.64 4.26
CA VAL A 13 10.65 36.49 3.96
C VAL A 13 10.96 35.67 5.22
N LEU A 14 11.03 36.31 6.39
CA LEU A 14 11.32 35.65 7.67
C LEU A 14 10.23 34.63 8.12
N PRO A 15 8.92 34.94 8.11
CA PRO A 15 7.88 33.97 8.44
C PRO A 15 7.74 32.87 7.38
N LEU A 16 8.04 33.16 6.10
CA LEU A 16 8.09 32.14 5.06
C LEU A 16 9.24 31.14 5.31
N LEU A 17 10.43 31.61 5.67
CA LEU A 17 11.57 30.75 6.01
C LEU A 17 11.34 29.95 7.31
N LEU A 18 10.65 30.54 8.29
CA LEU A 18 10.25 29.84 9.51
C LEU A 18 9.18 28.78 9.23
N ALA A 19 8.23 29.04 8.33
CA ALA A 19 7.24 28.05 7.88
C ALA A 19 7.88 26.86 7.13
N LEU A 20 9.05 27.04 6.49
CA LEU A 20 9.80 25.95 5.85
C LEU A 20 10.65 25.11 6.83
N SER A 21 10.91 25.60 8.05
CA SER A 21 11.82 24.93 9.01
C SER A 21 11.25 23.68 9.71
N GLY A 22 9.99 23.31 9.46
CA GLY A 22 9.36 22.09 10.01
C GLY A 22 9.63 20.80 9.25
N CYS A 23 10.42 20.82 8.17
CA CYS A 23 10.53 19.70 7.23
C CYS A 23 11.52 18.61 7.68
N ASN A 24 11.06 17.64 8.48
CA ASN A 24 11.58 16.26 8.36
C ASN A 24 10.74 15.51 7.32
N MET A 25 10.80 15.96 6.08
CA MET A 25 10.05 15.35 4.97
C MET A 25 10.80 14.11 4.50
N VAL A 26 10.51 12.95 5.11
CA VAL A 26 11.07 11.65 4.72
C VAL A 26 10.89 11.40 3.21
N VAL A 27 9.75 11.82 2.65
CA VAL A 27 9.44 11.75 1.21
C VAL A 27 10.36 12.66 0.37
N MET A 28 10.85 13.77 0.92
CA MET A 28 11.76 14.69 0.23
C MET A 28 13.24 14.40 0.49
N SER A 29 13.56 13.41 1.34
CA SER A 29 14.93 12.94 1.57
C SER A 29 14.97 11.41 1.78
N PRO A 30 14.42 10.63 0.82
CA PRO A 30 14.33 9.19 0.97
C PRO A 30 15.70 8.51 0.84
N SER A 31 15.75 7.25 1.26
CA SER A 31 16.97 6.44 1.30
C SER A 31 16.99 5.32 0.25
N GLY A 32 15.87 5.03 -0.40
CA GLY A 32 15.79 4.10 -1.54
C GLY A 32 15.73 4.81 -2.88
N ASP A 33 16.27 4.16 -3.92
CA ASP A 33 16.35 4.70 -5.28
C ASP A 33 14.98 5.02 -5.90
N ILE A 34 13.99 4.12 -5.74
CA ILE A 34 12.63 4.33 -6.25
C ILE A 34 11.99 5.57 -5.62
N ALA A 35 12.11 5.71 -4.30
CA ALA A 35 11.60 6.88 -3.60
C ALA A 35 12.34 8.18 -3.99
N MET A 36 13.64 8.11 -4.26
CA MET A 36 14.42 9.24 -4.80
C MET A 36 13.91 9.69 -6.18
N GLN A 37 13.65 8.75 -7.10
CA GLN A 37 13.07 9.07 -8.41
C GLN A 37 11.67 9.67 -8.30
N GLN A 38 10.85 9.18 -7.36
CA GLN A 38 9.52 9.74 -7.08
C GLN A 38 9.60 11.17 -6.51
N ARG A 39 10.53 11.43 -5.59
CA ARG A 39 10.81 12.78 -5.09
C ARG A 39 11.15 13.72 -6.25
N ASP A 40 12.06 13.32 -7.13
CA ASP A 40 12.49 14.18 -8.24
C ASP A 40 11.33 14.48 -9.19
N LEU A 41 10.45 13.49 -9.44
CA LEU A 41 9.22 13.68 -10.19
C LEU A 41 8.29 14.72 -9.53
N ILE A 42 8.11 14.64 -8.21
CA ILE A 42 7.31 15.61 -7.45
C ILE A 42 7.94 17.01 -7.58
N VAL A 43 9.25 17.15 -7.35
CA VAL A 43 9.94 18.44 -7.40
C VAL A 43 9.83 19.07 -8.80
N VAL A 44 10.10 18.31 -9.86
CA VAL A 44 9.99 18.79 -11.24
C VAL A 44 8.55 19.20 -11.56
N SER A 45 7.56 18.40 -11.17
CA SER A 45 6.14 18.69 -11.40
C SER A 45 5.69 19.95 -10.65
N THR A 46 6.09 20.10 -9.38
CA THR A 46 5.80 21.29 -8.58
C THR A 46 6.42 22.54 -9.20
N VAL A 47 7.69 22.50 -9.61
CA VAL A 47 8.37 23.65 -10.23
C VAL A 47 7.69 24.05 -11.54
N LEU A 48 7.32 23.08 -12.39
CA LEU A 48 6.61 23.35 -13.64
C LEU A 48 5.22 23.97 -13.40
N MET A 49 4.46 23.50 -12.40
CA MET A 49 3.17 24.10 -12.04
C MET A 49 3.34 25.52 -11.46
N LEU A 50 4.34 25.73 -10.60
CA LEU A 50 4.63 27.05 -10.01
C LEU A 50 5.01 28.09 -11.06
N LEU A 51 5.62 27.68 -12.18
CA LEU A 51 5.97 28.57 -13.29
C LEU A 51 4.74 29.31 -13.84
N ILE A 52 3.55 28.69 -13.86
CA ILE A 52 2.30 29.36 -14.27
C ILE A 52 1.60 30.02 -13.06
N ILE A 53 1.49 29.30 -11.94
CA ILE A 53 0.70 29.77 -10.80
C ILE A 53 1.27 31.07 -10.22
N VAL A 54 2.60 31.16 -10.07
CA VAL A 54 3.24 32.35 -9.47
C VAL A 54 2.99 33.61 -10.31
N PRO A 55 3.24 33.62 -11.64
CA PRO A 55 2.87 34.77 -12.47
C PRO A 55 1.39 35.11 -12.44
N VAL A 56 0.48 34.12 -12.47
CA VAL A 56 -0.97 34.38 -12.41
C VAL A 56 -1.32 35.10 -11.11
N VAL A 57 -0.88 34.56 -9.96
CA VAL A 57 -1.13 35.18 -8.65
C VAL A 57 -0.51 36.58 -8.57
N CYS A 58 0.74 36.75 -9.03
CA CYS A 58 1.40 38.05 -9.04
C CYS A 58 0.67 39.07 -9.92
N LEU A 59 0.23 38.67 -11.12
CA LEU A 59 -0.52 39.52 -12.05
C LEU A 59 -1.90 39.87 -11.49
N THR A 60 -2.58 38.93 -10.83
CA THR A 60 -3.86 39.21 -10.17
C THR A 60 -3.70 40.28 -9.09
N PHE A 61 -2.73 40.14 -8.19
CA PHE A 61 -2.45 41.16 -7.18
C PHE A 61 -1.98 42.49 -7.80
N PHE A 62 -1.15 42.43 -8.84
CA PHE A 62 -0.69 43.60 -9.56
C PHE A 62 -1.86 44.35 -10.21
N PHE A 63 -2.77 43.67 -10.91
CA PHE A 63 -3.93 44.28 -11.54
C PHE A 63 -4.91 44.83 -10.52
N ALA A 64 -5.19 44.07 -9.44
CA ALA A 64 -6.03 44.53 -8.34
C ALA A 64 -5.48 45.83 -7.71
N TRP A 65 -4.16 45.95 -7.56
CA TRP A 65 -3.52 47.15 -7.03
C TRP A 65 -3.44 48.30 -8.05
N ARG A 66 -3.03 48.01 -9.30
CA ARG A 66 -2.77 49.01 -10.35
C ARG A 66 -4.04 49.62 -10.93
N TYR A 67 -5.10 48.84 -11.08
CA TYR A 67 -6.38 49.23 -11.69
C TYR A 67 -7.52 49.38 -10.66
N ARG A 68 -7.19 49.51 -9.37
CA ARG A 68 -8.17 49.87 -8.33
C ARG A 68 -8.87 51.20 -8.65
N ASN A 69 -10.13 51.32 -8.26
CA ASN A 69 -10.97 52.50 -8.51
C ASN A 69 -10.36 53.83 -8.02
N SER A 70 -9.51 53.80 -6.98
CA SER A 70 -8.86 55.01 -6.46
C SER A 70 -7.66 55.50 -7.28
N ASN A 71 -7.22 54.79 -8.33
CA ASN A 71 -6.07 55.18 -9.14
C ASN A 71 -6.49 55.87 -10.45
N ALA A 72 -6.51 57.21 -10.44
CA ALA A 72 -6.89 58.02 -11.61
C ALA A 72 -5.84 58.05 -12.75
N ASN A 73 -4.63 57.52 -12.52
CA ASN A 73 -3.53 57.54 -13.50
C ASN A 73 -3.43 56.25 -14.35
N ALA A 74 -4.36 55.32 -14.20
CA ALA A 74 -4.43 54.11 -15.02
C ALA A 74 -5.18 54.37 -16.33
N LYS A 75 -4.72 53.78 -17.45
CA LYS A 75 -5.50 53.76 -18.68
C LYS A 75 -6.75 52.88 -18.44
N TYR A 76 -7.93 53.48 -18.50
CA TYR A 76 -9.21 52.77 -18.46
C TYR A 76 -9.73 52.58 -19.88
N ASP A 77 -10.02 51.33 -20.26
CA ASP A 77 -10.45 50.96 -21.60
C ASP A 77 -11.56 49.88 -21.50
N PRO A 78 -12.84 50.26 -21.45
CA PRO A 78 -13.96 49.34 -21.22
C PRO A 78 -14.33 48.50 -22.46
N GLU A 79 -13.95 48.95 -23.65
CA GLU A 79 -14.29 48.27 -24.92
C GLU A 79 -13.25 47.21 -25.32
N TRP A 80 -12.15 47.09 -24.57
CA TRP A 80 -11.11 46.12 -24.85
C TRP A 80 -11.45 44.75 -24.24
N HIS A 81 -11.93 43.84 -25.09
CA HIS A 81 -12.35 42.49 -24.68
C HIS A 81 -11.65 41.36 -25.45
N HIS A 82 -10.86 41.66 -26.48
CA HIS A 82 -10.18 40.64 -27.28
C HIS A 82 -8.74 41.03 -27.63
N SER A 83 -7.84 40.06 -27.50
CA SER A 83 -6.48 40.13 -28.02
C SER A 83 -6.00 38.74 -28.37
N THR A 84 -5.87 38.47 -29.67
CA THR A 84 -5.43 37.18 -30.20
C THR A 84 -4.04 36.79 -29.67
N GLY A 85 -3.14 37.75 -29.46
CA GLY A 85 -1.81 37.49 -28.91
C GLY A 85 -1.85 36.98 -27.47
N LEU A 86 -2.69 37.59 -26.63
CA LEU A 86 -2.88 37.17 -25.24
C LEU A 86 -3.57 35.82 -25.15
N GLU A 87 -4.57 35.59 -26.01
CA GLU A 87 -5.27 34.31 -26.12
C GLU A 87 -4.30 33.17 -26.47
N VAL A 88 -3.46 33.33 -27.50
CA VAL A 88 -2.47 32.31 -27.87
C VAL A 88 -1.53 31.98 -26.72
N VAL A 89 -1.05 32.97 -25.97
CA VAL A 89 -0.15 32.73 -24.83
C VAL A 89 -0.85 31.98 -23.70
N ILE A 90 -2.09 32.37 -23.35
CA ILE A 90 -2.85 31.74 -22.27
C ILE A 90 -3.22 30.29 -22.60
N TRP A 91 -3.45 29.97 -23.87
CA TRP A 91 -3.72 28.59 -24.29
C TRP A 91 -2.45 27.75 -24.47
N SER A 92 -1.42 28.30 -25.11
CA SER A 92 -0.20 27.55 -25.45
C SER A 92 0.66 27.24 -24.24
N ALA A 93 0.77 28.14 -23.26
CA ALA A 93 1.66 27.93 -22.11
C ALA A 93 1.19 26.76 -21.19
N PRO A 94 -0.08 26.66 -20.76
CA PRO A 94 -0.57 25.49 -20.03
C PRO A 94 -0.52 24.21 -20.88
N LEU A 95 -0.89 24.29 -22.17
CA LEU A 95 -0.86 23.13 -23.06
C LEU A 95 0.56 22.54 -23.18
N ALA A 96 1.58 23.38 -23.36
CA ALA A 96 2.97 22.95 -23.44
C ALA A 96 3.43 22.27 -22.14
N ILE A 97 3.02 22.78 -20.98
CA ILE A 97 3.33 22.16 -19.68
C ILE A 97 2.63 20.81 -19.52
N ILE A 98 1.36 20.69 -19.91
CA ILE A 98 0.65 19.40 -19.86
C ILE A 98 1.29 18.37 -20.79
N ILE A 99 1.75 18.76 -21.98
CA ILE A 99 2.48 17.86 -22.89
C ILE A 99 3.79 17.38 -22.23
N ALA A 100 4.56 18.29 -21.64
CA ALA A 100 5.80 17.94 -20.94
C ALA A 100 5.55 17.00 -19.75
N LEU A 101 4.57 17.31 -18.90
CA LEU A 101 4.19 16.48 -17.76
C LEU A 101 3.63 15.13 -18.19
N GLY A 102 2.85 15.08 -19.27
CA GLY A 102 2.32 13.83 -19.83
C GLY A 102 3.43 12.90 -20.30
N ALA A 103 4.43 13.44 -21.01
CA ALA A 103 5.60 12.68 -21.45
C ALA A 103 6.42 12.14 -20.27
N ILE A 104 6.69 12.98 -19.27
CA ILE A 104 7.42 12.58 -18.05
C ILE A 104 6.63 11.50 -17.29
N THR A 105 5.32 11.68 -17.13
CA THR A 105 4.44 10.73 -16.43
C THR A 105 4.45 9.38 -17.14
N TRP A 106 4.27 9.37 -18.47
CA TRP A 106 4.31 8.13 -19.26
C TRP A 106 5.59 7.32 -19.04
N ILE A 107 6.75 7.99 -19.13
CA ILE A 107 8.06 7.35 -18.95
C ILE A 107 8.23 6.86 -17.51
N SER A 108 7.84 7.68 -16.54
CA SER A 108 8.00 7.38 -15.11
C SER A 108 7.11 6.22 -14.70
N THR A 109 5.86 6.16 -15.16
CA THR A 109 4.93 5.06 -14.87
C THR A 109 5.46 3.71 -15.36
N HIS A 110 6.06 3.64 -16.55
CA HIS A 110 6.61 2.38 -17.08
C HIS A 110 7.96 1.99 -16.46
N LYS A 111 8.72 2.95 -15.93
CA LYS A 111 10.00 2.69 -15.28
C LYS A 111 9.86 2.34 -13.81
N LEU A 112 8.89 2.95 -13.13
CA LEU A 112 8.62 2.80 -11.70
C LEU A 112 7.46 1.82 -11.43
N ASP A 113 7.14 0.95 -12.39
CA ASP A 113 6.18 -0.12 -12.19
C ASP A 113 6.68 -1.06 -11.07
N PRO A 114 5.92 -1.24 -9.97
CA PRO A 114 6.31 -2.12 -8.87
C PRO A 114 6.61 -3.57 -9.28
N TYR A 115 6.02 -4.06 -10.37
CA TYR A 115 6.18 -5.43 -10.86
C TYR A 115 7.46 -5.63 -11.68
N ARG A 116 8.08 -4.54 -12.13
CA ARG A 116 9.30 -4.59 -12.93
C ARG A 116 10.51 -4.82 -12.01
N PRO A 117 11.39 -5.79 -12.33
CA PRO A 117 12.67 -5.93 -11.65
C PRO A 117 13.51 -4.64 -11.75
N LEU A 118 14.30 -4.37 -10.71
CA LEU A 118 15.16 -3.19 -10.70
C LEU A 118 16.31 -3.35 -11.70
N ASP A 119 16.56 -2.30 -12.48
CA ASP A 119 17.70 -2.21 -13.39
C ASP A 119 18.95 -1.60 -12.71
N ARG A 120 18.76 -0.87 -11.59
CA ARG A 120 19.81 -0.11 -10.90
C ARG A 120 19.66 -0.14 -9.37
N ILE A 121 20.80 -0.01 -8.69
CA ILE A 121 20.89 0.13 -7.22
C ILE A 121 20.73 1.61 -6.85
N ASP A 122 21.36 2.50 -7.61
CA ASP A 122 21.24 3.95 -7.51
C ASP A 122 21.51 4.62 -8.87
N ALA A 123 21.62 5.95 -8.90
CA ALA A 123 21.86 6.73 -10.11
C ALA A 123 23.16 6.37 -10.86
N GLU A 124 24.18 5.84 -10.18
CA GLU A 124 25.51 5.57 -10.73
C GLU A 124 25.80 4.07 -10.87
N ARG A 125 25.18 3.23 -10.02
CA ARG A 125 25.43 1.79 -9.95
C ARG A 125 24.27 0.99 -10.53
N ALA A 126 24.56 0.26 -11.61
CA ALA A 126 23.65 -0.77 -12.13
C ALA A 126 23.67 -2.02 -11.23
N ILE A 127 22.59 -2.79 -11.23
CA ILE A 127 22.55 -4.09 -10.55
C ILE A 127 23.36 -5.09 -11.38
N PRO A 128 24.40 -5.75 -10.83
CA PRO A 128 25.08 -6.84 -11.52
C PRO A 128 24.07 -7.95 -11.86
N PRO A 129 24.07 -8.48 -13.09
CA PRO A 129 23.08 -9.49 -13.54
C PRO A 129 23.01 -10.75 -12.65
N GLU A 130 24.12 -11.07 -11.98
CA GLU A 130 24.28 -12.25 -11.12
C GLU A 130 23.73 -12.02 -9.69
N THR A 131 23.24 -10.81 -9.37
CA THR A 131 22.79 -10.47 -8.01
C THR A 131 21.43 -11.10 -7.73
N LYS A 132 21.38 -12.05 -6.80
CA LYS A 132 20.12 -12.63 -6.35
C LYS A 132 19.35 -11.63 -5.47
N PRO A 133 18.10 -11.28 -5.80
CA PRO A 133 17.29 -10.41 -4.95
C PRO A 133 16.90 -11.12 -3.65
N LEU A 134 16.83 -10.38 -2.56
CA LEU A 134 16.26 -10.87 -1.30
C LEU A 134 14.73 -10.96 -1.46
N VAL A 135 14.19 -12.17 -1.41
CA VAL A 135 12.74 -12.37 -1.44
C VAL A 135 12.18 -12.24 -0.03
N VAL A 136 11.21 -11.35 0.15
CA VAL A 136 10.45 -11.18 1.40
C VAL A 136 8.97 -11.32 1.10
N GLU A 137 8.30 -12.25 1.78
CA GLU A 137 6.86 -12.45 1.63
C GLU A 137 6.15 -11.74 2.77
N VAL A 138 5.18 -10.88 2.45
CA VAL A 138 4.51 -9.98 3.38
C VAL A 138 3.04 -10.36 3.44
N VAL A 139 2.54 -10.57 4.64
CA VAL A 139 1.12 -10.83 4.88
C VAL A 139 0.57 -9.73 5.77
N ALA A 140 -0.44 -9.03 5.28
CA ALA A 140 -1.26 -8.15 6.11
C ALA A 140 -2.30 -8.98 6.87
N LEU A 141 -2.16 -9.01 8.19
CA LEU A 141 -3.15 -9.57 9.12
C LEU A 141 -3.97 -8.43 9.75
N ASP A 142 -4.99 -8.76 10.53
CA ASP A 142 -5.73 -7.78 11.31
C ASP A 142 -4.81 -7.08 12.32
N TRP A 143 -4.51 -5.83 11.96
CA TRP A 143 -3.70 -4.83 12.66
C TRP A 143 -2.26 -5.20 13.00
N LYS A 144 -1.64 -6.06 12.18
CA LYS A 144 -0.23 -6.45 12.29
C LYS A 144 0.33 -6.92 10.96
N TRP A 145 1.65 -6.83 10.81
CA TRP A 145 2.37 -7.26 9.62
C TRP A 145 3.20 -8.49 9.92
N LEU A 146 3.07 -9.51 9.07
CA LEU A 146 3.86 -10.73 9.14
C LEU A 146 4.80 -10.80 7.93
N PHE A 147 6.08 -11.03 8.19
CA PHE A 147 7.14 -11.07 7.19
C PHE A 147 7.79 -12.45 7.17
N PHE A 148 7.88 -13.07 6.00
CA PHE A 148 8.56 -14.34 5.79
C PHE A 148 9.83 -14.13 4.98
N TYR A 149 10.89 -14.84 5.39
CA TYR A 149 12.16 -14.91 4.69
C TYR A 149 12.38 -16.36 4.27
N PRO A 150 11.82 -16.79 3.12
CA PRO A 150 11.81 -18.20 2.71
C PRO A 150 13.23 -18.78 2.58
N GLU A 151 14.20 -17.99 2.11
CA GLU A 151 15.59 -18.43 1.98
C GLU A 151 16.28 -18.73 3.32
N TYR A 152 15.80 -18.11 4.39
CA TYR A 152 16.36 -18.27 5.74
C TYR A 152 15.51 -19.17 6.63
N GLY A 153 14.28 -19.50 6.22
CA GLY A 153 13.32 -20.30 6.97
C GLY A 153 12.75 -19.60 8.21
N ILE A 154 12.78 -18.26 8.25
CA ILE A 154 12.35 -17.46 9.41
C ILE A 154 11.13 -16.59 9.07
N ALA A 155 10.41 -16.17 10.10
CA ALA A 155 9.37 -15.16 9.99
C ALA A 155 9.40 -14.18 11.17
N THR A 156 8.88 -12.98 10.97
CA THR A 156 8.86 -11.91 11.97
C THR A 156 7.55 -11.13 11.94
N VAL A 157 7.11 -10.62 13.08
CA VAL A 157 5.91 -9.78 13.21
C VAL A 157 6.33 -8.35 13.51
N ASN A 158 5.79 -7.37 12.77
CA ASN A 158 5.99 -5.93 12.95
C ASN A 158 7.46 -5.43 12.92
N GLU A 159 8.40 -6.26 12.51
CA GLU A 159 9.79 -5.90 12.30
C GLU A 159 10.35 -6.64 11.09
N MET A 160 11.12 -5.95 10.26
CA MET A 160 11.83 -6.54 9.14
C MET A 160 13.18 -5.84 8.93
N ALA A 161 14.13 -6.55 8.34
CA ALA A 161 15.45 -6.04 8.04
C ALA A 161 15.85 -6.41 6.61
N ALA A 162 16.67 -5.58 5.99
CA ALA A 162 17.26 -5.88 4.70
C ALA A 162 18.68 -5.32 4.59
N PRO A 163 19.58 -6.01 3.87
CA PRO A 163 20.91 -5.49 3.60
C PRO A 163 20.83 -4.28 2.66
N VAL A 164 21.66 -3.27 2.92
CA VAL A 164 21.82 -2.10 2.05
C VAL A 164 22.43 -2.51 0.71
N ASP A 165 22.04 -1.81 -0.35
CA ASP A 165 22.48 -2.02 -1.73
C ASP A 165 22.15 -3.40 -2.34
N VAL A 166 21.21 -4.12 -1.74
CA VAL A 166 20.70 -5.39 -2.27
C VAL A 166 19.25 -5.22 -2.76
N PRO A 167 18.92 -5.66 -4.00
CA PRO A 167 17.54 -5.63 -4.48
C PRO A 167 16.63 -6.52 -3.63
N ILE A 168 15.45 -6.02 -3.28
CA ILE A 168 14.44 -6.73 -2.49
C ILE A 168 13.21 -6.95 -3.36
N GLU A 169 12.76 -8.20 -3.46
CA GLU A 169 11.48 -8.56 -4.07
C GLU A 169 10.46 -8.84 -2.96
N PHE A 170 9.48 -7.94 -2.81
CA PHE A 170 8.35 -8.13 -1.93
C PHE A 170 7.22 -8.87 -2.64
N LYS A 171 6.76 -9.97 -2.04
CA LYS A 171 5.53 -10.66 -2.43
C LYS A 171 4.47 -10.40 -1.38
N ILE A 172 3.44 -9.65 -1.70
CA ILE A 172 2.53 -9.09 -0.70
C ILE A 172 1.14 -9.68 -0.89
N THR A 173 0.51 -10.10 0.21
CA THR A 173 -0.88 -10.58 0.27
C THR A 173 -1.52 -10.10 1.58
N ALA A 174 -2.83 -10.32 1.74
CA ALA A 174 -3.54 -10.11 2.99
C ALA A 174 -4.32 -11.37 3.39
N SER A 175 -4.62 -11.54 4.69
CA SER A 175 -5.48 -12.65 5.16
C SER A 175 -6.95 -12.23 5.28
N SER A 176 -7.19 -10.99 5.70
CA SER A 176 -8.52 -10.49 6.06
C SER A 176 -8.99 -9.35 5.15
N VAL A 177 -8.55 -8.13 5.43
CA VAL A 177 -9.00 -6.89 4.76
C VAL A 177 -7.89 -6.24 3.94
N MET A 178 -8.28 -5.48 2.93
CA MET A 178 -7.34 -4.78 2.07
C MET A 178 -6.52 -3.75 2.87
N ASN A 179 -5.20 -3.89 2.81
CA ASN A 179 -4.24 -2.95 3.41
C ASN A 179 -3.35 -2.34 2.34
N SER A 180 -2.51 -1.36 2.71
CA SER A 180 -1.52 -0.77 1.81
C SER A 180 -0.16 -0.79 2.48
N PHE A 181 0.76 -1.62 1.97
CA PHE A 181 2.12 -1.71 2.46
C PHE A 181 2.89 -0.47 2.04
N TYR A 182 3.40 0.29 3.01
CA TYR A 182 4.14 1.53 2.72
C TYR A 182 5.34 1.72 3.64
N VAL A 183 6.51 1.90 3.02
CA VAL A 183 7.76 2.31 3.68
C VAL A 183 8.24 3.60 2.99
N PRO A 184 7.90 4.79 3.51
CA PRO A 184 8.15 6.07 2.83
C PRO A 184 9.60 6.32 2.42
N ALA A 185 10.56 5.76 3.18
CA ALA A 185 11.98 5.93 2.90
C ALA A 185 12.50 5.01 1.79
N LEU A 186 11.73 3.99 1.39
CA LEU A 186 12.17 2.89 0.53
C LEU A 186 11.57 3.00 -0.89
N ALA A 187 10.24 2.95 -0.99
CA ALA A 187 9.53 2.93 -2.27
C ALA A 187 8.08 3.41 -2.11
N GLY A 188 7.35 3.47 -3.24
CA GLY A 188 5.92 3.76 -3.26
C GLY A 188 5.10 2.71 -2.51
N MET A 189 3.87 3.08 -2.15
CA MET A 189 2.92 2.19 -1.49
C MET A 189 2.28 1.21 -2.49
N ILE A 190 1.93 0.01 -2.02
CA ILE A 190 1.21 -0.99 -2.82
C ILE A 190 0.15 -1.71 -1.99
N TYR A 191 -0.98 -2.04 -2.60
CA TYR A 191 -2.06 -2.75 -1.93
C TYR A 191 -1.71 -4.20 -1.62
N ALA A 192 -2.13 -4.63 -0.44
CA ALA A 192 -2.19 -6.01 0.01
C ALA A 192 -3.65 -6.45 -0.02
N MET A 193 -3.97 -7.45 -0.84
CA MET A 193 -5.34 -7.90 -1.08
C MET A 193 -5.48 -9.38 -0.74
N PRO A 194 -6.56 -9.81 -0.07
CA PRO A 194 -6.80 -11.23 0.20
C PRO A 194 -7.02 -12.00 -1.10
N GLY A 195 -6.44 -13.20 -1.19
CA GLY A 195 -6.57 -14.04 -2.39
C GLY A 195 -5.71 -13.61 -3.59
N MET A 196 -4.89 -12.56 -3.46
CA MET A 196 -4.07 -12.03 -4.54
C MET A 196 -2.65 -11.75 -4.07
N GLN A 197 -1.68 -12.02 -4.95
CA GLN A 197 -0.29 -11.66 -4.71
C GLN A 197 0.09 -10.42 -5.52
N THR A 198 0.49 -9.35 -4.84
CA THR A 198 1.11 -8.19 -5.47
C THR A 198 2.63 -8.26 -5.32
N LYS A 199 3.35 -7.57 -6.22
CA LYS A 199 4.81 -7.52 -6.21
C LYS A 199 5.30 -6.09 -6.10
N LEU A 200 6.35 -5.88 -5.32
CA LEU A 200 7.06 -4.61 -5.22
C LEU A 200 8.55 -4.87 -5.20
N HIS A 201 9.29 -4.20 -6.07
CA HIS A 201 10.74 -4.22 -6.05
C HIS A 201 11.27 -2.92 -5.44
N ALA A 202 12.22 -3.03 -4.52
CA ALA A 202 12.86 -1.88 -3.92
C ALA A 202 14.32 -2.16 -3.52
N VAL A 203 15.07 -1.09 -3.27
CA VAL A 203 16.45 -1.15 -2.78
C VAL A 203 16.64 -0.03 -1.76
N ILE A 204 17.36 -0.32 -0.68
CA ILE A 204 17.71 0.65 0.35
C ILE A 204 19.20 0.97 0.24
N ASN A 205 19.56 2.25 0.10
CA ASN A 205 20.96 2.67 -0.12
C ASN A 205 21.62 3.28 1.11
N LYS A 206 20.88 3.42 2.22
CA LYS A 206 21.41 3.96 3.48
C LYS A 206 21.03 3.08 4.66
N GLU A 207 22.02 2.86 5.51
CA GLU A 207 21.81 2.19 6.79
C GLU A 207 20.96 3.07 7.72
N GLY A 208 20.03 2.45 8.44
CA GLY A 208 19.17 3.17 9.37
C GLY A 208 17.91 2.42 9.75
N ASN A 209 17.19 3.02 10.71
CA ASN A 209 15.89 2.53 11.17
C ASN A 209 14.80 3.37 10.53
N PHE A 210 13.97 2.74 9.72
CA PHE A 210 12.87 3.37 9.01
C PHE A 210 11.53 2.87 9.52
N GLU A 211 10.53 3.72 9.36
CA GLU A 211 9.16 3.43 9.73
C GLU A 211 8.39 2.91 8.52
N GLY A 212 7.80 1.72 8.64
CA GLY A 212 6.76 1.22 7.77
C GLY A 212 5.38 1.35 8.41
N LEU A 213 4.36 1.57 7.60
CA LEU A 213 2.97 1.72 8.04
C LEU A 213 1.97 1.14 7.02
N SER A 214 0.73 0.92 7.47
CA SER A 214 -0.41 0.74 6.57
C SER A 214 -0.96 2.10 6.13
N ALA A 215 -1.11 2.31 4.83
CA ALA A 215 -1.68 3.55 4.27
C ALA A 215 -3.18 3.45 3.93
N ASN A 216 -3.82 2.31 4.18
CA ASN A 216 -5.24 2.10 3.93
C ASN A 216 -5.99 1.70 5.20
N TYR A 217 -7.10 2.38 5.48
CA TYR A 217 -7.91 2.10 6.67
C TYR A 217 -8.43 0.66 6.68
N SER A 218 -8.27 -0.02 7.82
CA SER A 218 -8.58 -1.44 8.00
C SER A 218 -9.28 -1.73 9.34
N GLY A 219 -9.95 -0.74 9.93
CA GLY A 219 -10.71 -0.88 11.19
C GLY A 219 -10.00 -0.33 12.43
N ASP A 220 -10.50 -0.69 13.61
CA ASP A 220 -10.18 -0.11 14.93
C ASP A 220 -8.67 -0.01 15.24
N GLY A 221 -7.90 -1.06 14.94
CA GLY A 221 -6.46 -1.12 15.21
C GLY A 221 -5.57 -0.50 14.13
N PHE A 222 -6.14 0.09 13.07
CA PHE A 222 -5.40 0.62 11.92
C PHE A 222 -4.29 1.60 12.32
N SER A 223 -4.55 2.47 13.30
CA SER A 223 -3.59 3.48 13.78
C SER A 223 -2.28 2.87 14.32
N HIS A 224 -2.31 1.60 14.72
CA HIS A 224 -1.18 0.86 15.26
C HIS A 224 -0.51 -0.08 14.25
N MET A 225 -0.97 -0.11 12.99
CA MET A 225 -0.35 -0.90 11.91
C MET A 225 0.96 -0.26 11.44
N ARG A 226 1.95 -0.26 12.33
CA ARG A 226 3.29 0.26 12.11
C ARG A 226 4.30 -0.86 12.37
N PHE A 227 5.30 -0.95 11.51
CA PHE A 227 6.40 -1.92 11.63
C PHE A 227 7.74 -1.22 11.45
N ARG A 228 8.82 -1.78 11.99
CA ARG A 228 10.18 -1.24 11.77
C ARG A 228 10.84 -1.92 10.58
N PHE A 229 11.46 -1.10 9.73
CA PHE A 229 12.31 -1.53 8.63
C PHE A 229 13.74 -1.14 8.94
N HIS A 230 14.62 -2.12 9.11
CA HIS A 230 16.04 -1.92 9.38
C HIS A 230 16.84 -2.09 8.07
N GLY A 231 17.39 -0.99 7.55
CA GLY A 231 18.42 -1.07 6.52
C GLY A 231 19.75 -1.30 7.20
N LEU A 232 20.36 -2.47 7.04
CA LEU A 232 21.59 -2.89 7.73
C LEU A 232 22.71 -3.16 6.73
N GLN A 233 23.97 -3.07 7.16
CA GLN A 233 25.06 -3.67 6.38
C GLN A 233 24.94 -5.21 6.38
N GLN A 234 25.55 -5.88 5.41
CA GLN A 234 25.45 -7.34 5.25
C GLN A 234 25.74 -8.09 6.57
N GLY A 235 26.83 -7.77 7.26
CA GLY A 235 27.16 -8.40 8.55
C GLY A 235 26.10 -8.15 9.64
N GLY A 236 25.53 -6.94 9.70
CA GLY A 236 24.44 -6.63 10.63
C GLY A 236 23.13 -7.35 10.29
N PHE A 237 22.85 -7.57 9.01
CA PHE A 237 21.73 -8.38 8.56
C PHE A 237 21.92 -9.85 8.95
N ASP A 238 23.11 -10.41 8.75
CA ASP A 238 23.42 -11.79 9.15
C ASP A 238 23.28 -11.99 10.67
N GLU A 239 23.71 -11.00 11.48
CA GLU A 239 23.49 -10.97 12.93
C GLU A 239 22.02 -10.87 13.31
N TRP A 240 21.23 -10.07 12.58
CA TRP A 240 19.79 -9.98 12.80
C TRP A 240 19.10 -11.31 12.51
N VAL A 241 19.43 -11.97 11.39
CA VAL A 241 18.93 -13.31 11.06
C VAL A 241 19.29 -14.32 12.15
N ALA A 242 20.53 -14.31 12.64
CA ALA A 242 20.96 -15.19 13.73
C ALA A 242 20.16 -14.95 15.02
N ARG A 243 19.87 -13.69 15.35
CA ARG A 243 19.04 -13.31 16.51
C ARG A 243 17.61 -13.80 16.38
N VAL A 244 17.00 -13.69 15.20
CA VAL A 244 15.66 -14.22 14.92
C VAL A 244 15.63 -15.74 15.10
N LYS A 245 16.66 -16.44 14.63
CA LYS A 245 16.79 -17.90 14.80
C LYS A 245 17.00 -18.33 16.25
N GLN A 246 17.70 -17.53 17.05
CA GLN A 246 17.97 -17.85 18.46
C GLN A 246 16.78 -17.58 19.38
N ASN A 247 16.04 -16.49 19.14
CA ASN A 247 14.96 -16.03 20.01
C ASN A 247 13.56 -16.43 19.50
N GLY A 248 13.48 -17.02 18.31
CA GLY A 248 12.22 -17.31 17.66
C GLY A 248 11.62 -18.66 18.02
N THR A 249 10.29 -18.76 17.93
CA THR A 249 9.55 -20.02 18.07
C THR A 249 9.22 -20.63 16.70
N ALA A 250 8.60 -21.81 16.66
CA ALA A 250 8.09 -22.37 15.40
C ALA A 250 6.77 -21.68 14.98
N LEU A 251 6.65 -21.35 13.70
CA LEU A 251 5.42 -20.90 13.05
C LEU A 251 4.83 -22.04 12.22
N ASN A 252 3.95 -22.82 12.84
CA ASN A 252 3.12 -23.82 12.18
C ASN A 252 1.71 -23.28 11.93
N ARG A 253 0.86 -24.02 11.21
CA ARG A 253 -0.54 -23.65 10.95
C ARG A 253 -1.32 -23.31 12.23
N ASP A 254 -1.18 -24.09 13.30
CA ASP A 254 -1.86 -23.82 14.57
C ASP A 254 -1.42 -22.51 15.22
N ALA A 255 -0.12 -22.22 15.19
CA ALA A 255 0.44 -20.96 15.68
C ALA A 255 -0.01 -19.78 14.80
N TYR A 256 -0.09 -19.99 13.48
CA TYR A 256 -0.62 -19.01 12.55
C TYR A 256 -2.09 -18.69 12.84
N LEU A 257 -2.96 -19.69 12.98
CA LEU A 257 -4.38 -19.48 13.26
C LEU A 257 -4.62 -18.73 14.58
N LYS A 258 -3.74 -18.92 15.58
CA LYS A 258 -3.75 -18.13 16.81
C LYS A 258 -3.26 -16.70 16.60
N LEU A 259 -2.25 -16.52 15.75
CA LEU A 259 -1.72 -15.22 15.40
C LEU A 259 -2.72 -14.43 14.54
N GLU A 260 -3.42 -15.07 13.61
CA GLU A 260 -4.34 -14.44 12.67
C GLU A 260 -5.46 -13.66 13.37
N LYS A 261 -5.95 -14.18 14.51
CA LYS A 261 -7.00 -13.53 15.31
C LYS A 261 -6.75 -12.03 15.51
N PRO A 262 -7.79 -11.17 15.44
CA PRO A 262 -7.62 -9.73 15.58
C PRO A 262 -6.90 -9.35 16.88
N SER A 263 -5.86 -8.53 16.77
CA SER A 263 -5.07 -8.07 17.92
C SER A 263 -4.51 -6.67 17.66
N ILE A 264 -4.51 -5.81 18.67
CA ILE A 264 -4.07 -4.41 18.55
C ILE A 264 -2.72 -4.24 19.27
N LYS A 265 -1.78 -3.48 18.68
CA LYS A 265 -0.42 -3.23 19.21
C LYS A 265 0.34 -4.52 19.48
N GLU A 266 0.28 -5.45 18.53
CA GLU A 266 1.04 -6.69 18.62
C GLU A 266 2.55 -6.38 18.72
N PRO A 267 3.26 -6.85 19.77
CA PRO A 267 4.70 -6.64 19.88
C PRO A 267 5.46 -7.34 18.76
N VAL A 268 6.73 -6.97 18.60
CA VAL A 268 7.63 -7.69 17.69
C VAL A 268 7.77 -9.14 18.18
N ARG A 269 7.51 -10.09 17.29
CA ARG A 269 7.70 -11.53 17.52
C ARG A 269 8.61 -12.11 16.48
N TYR A 270 9.41 -13.09 16.88
CA TYR A 270 10.34 -13.80 16.03
C TYR A 270 9.93 -15.27 15.90
N PHE A 271 10.06 -15.81 14.69
CA PHE A 271 9.86 -17.22 14.41
C PHE A 271 11.10 -17.78 13.75
N ALA A 272 11.71 -18.77 14.39
CA ALA A 272 12.98 -19.37 13.98
C ALA A 272 12.82 -20.39 12.86
N THR A 273 11.63 -21.00 12.76
CA THR A 273 11.27 -21.98 11.75
C THR A 273 9.86 -21.72 11.26
N VAL A 274 9.62 -21.82 9.96
CA VAL A 274 8.31 -21.67 9.32
C VAL A 274 7.93 -22.96 8.63
N GLU A 275 6.67 -23.36 8.74
CA GLU A 275 6.12 -24.49 7.99
C GLU A 275 6.14 -24.23 6.48
N ASP A 276 6.62 -25.21 5.71
CA ASP A 276 6.73 -25.09 4.26
C ASP A 276 5.36 -24.88 3.61
N GLY A 277 5.30 -23.96 2.64
CA GLY A 277 4.06 -23.66 1.92
C GLY A 277 3.02 -22.84 2.69
N LEU A 278 3.30 -22.41 3.93
CA LEU A 278 2.36 -21.63 4.74
C LEU A 278 1.94 -20.32 4.03
N PHE A 279 2.87 -19.57 3.43
CA PHE A 279 2.55 -18.37 2.66
C PHE A 279 1.59 -18.67 1.50
N ASN A 280 1.80 -19.78 0.79
CA ASN A 280 0.94 -20.20 -0.32
C ASN A 280 -0.47 -20.56 0.17
N ALA A 281 -0.58 -21.23 1.33
CA ALA A 281 -1.86 -21.53 1.96
C ALA A 281 -2.62 -20.25 2.38
N ILE A 282 -1.90 -19.24 2.90
CA ILE A 282 -2.47 -17.91 3.23
C ILE A 282 -2.95 -17.21 1.96
N LEU A 283 -2.11 -17.17 0.93
CA LEU A 283 -2.44 -16.56 -0.37
C LEU A 283 -3.70 -17.18 -0.98
N ASN A 284 -3.84 -18.50 -0.87
CA ASN A 284 -5.00 -19.24 -1.40
C ASN A 284 -6.14 -19.40 -0.40
N MET A 285 -6.11 -18.69 0.73
CA MET A 285 -7.15 -18.67 1.76
C MET A 285 -7.57 -20.07 2.23
N CYS A 286 -6.61 -20.96 2.47
CA CYS A 286 -6.83 -22.35 2.88
C CYS A 286 -5.87 -22.81 3.99
N VAL A 287 -5.66 -21.94 4.98
CA VAL A 287 -4.77 -22.28 6.10
C VAL A 287 -5.42 -23.32 7.03
N HIS A 288 -6.75 -23.36 7.09
CA HIS A 288 -7.47 -24.37 7.86
C HIS A 288 -7.32 -25.76 7.25
N PRO A 289 -6.98 -26.78 8.05
CA PRO A 289 -6.89 -28.15 7.57
C PRO A 289 -8.20 -28.62 6.93
N GLY A 290 -8.11 -29.17 5.71
CA GLY A 290 -9.26 -29.72 4.98
C GLY A 290 -10.03 -28.72 4.11
N GLN A 291 -9.71 -27.42 4.18
CA GLN A 291 -10.31 -26.40 3.32
C GLN A 291 -9.79 -26.50 1.87
N MET A 292 -10.65 -26.24 0.89
CA MET A 292 -10.24 -26.16 -0.51
C MET A 292 -9.51 -24.83 -0.76
N CYS A 293 -8.34 -24.90 -1.38
CA CYS A 293 -7.58 -23.71 -1.76
C CYS A 293 -8.21 -23.00 -2.97
N MET A 294 -8.12 -21.67 -3.02
CA MET A 294 -8.66 -20.88 -4.13
C MET A 294 -8.11 -21.29 -5.50
N ASN A 295 -6.81 -21.58 -5.58
CA ASN A 295 -6.19 -22.09 -6.82
C ASN A 295 -6.75 -23.45 -7.25
N GLU A 296 -7.04 -24.35 -6.31
CA GLU A 296 -7.67 -25.64 -6.58
C GLU A 296 -9.09 -25.44 -7.11
N MET A 297 -9.87 -24.55 -6.47
CA MET A 297 -11.20 -24.19 -6.93
C MET A 297 -11.19 -23.59 -8.34
N MET A 298 -10.29 -22.65 -8.63
CA MET A 298 -10.13 -22.07 -9.96
C MET A 298 -9.70 -23.11 -11.01
N HIS A 299 -8.84 -24.05 -10.63
CA HIS A 299 -8.43 -25.12 -11.52
C HIS A 299 -9.59 -26.07 -11.84
N ILE A 300 -10.43 -26.41 -10.85
CA ILE A 300 -11.65 -27.21 -11.06
C ILE A 300 -12.62 -26.49 -12.01
N ASP A 301 -12.85 -25.18 -11.80
CA ASP A 301 -13.71 -24.36 -12.65
C ASP A 301 -13.19 -24.29 -14.10
N MET A 302 -11.89 -24.03 -14.27
CA MET A 302 -11.24 -24.01 -15.59
C MET A 302 -11.37 -25.34 -16.35
N MET A 303 -11.40 -26.47 -15.62
CA MET A 303 -11.56 -27.81 -16.19
C MET A 303 -13.03 -28.19 -16.49
N GLY A 304 -13.96 -27.25 -16.41
CA GLY A 304 -15.38 -27.47 -16.69
C GLY A 304 -16.25 -27.71 -15.45
N GLY A 305 -15.71 -27.44 -14.26
CA GLY A 305 -16.40 -27.56 -12.99
C GLY A 305 -16.45 -28.98 -12.42
N GLY A 306 -16.95 -29.08 -11.20
CA GLY A 306 -17.19 -30.35 -10.55
C GLY A 306 -18.44 -31.04 -11.11
N GLY A 307 -18.26 -32.14 -11.84
CA GLY A 307 -19.38 -33.02 -12.22
C GLY A 307 -20.07 -33.66 -11.00
N VAL A 308 -20.90 -34.68 -11.21
CA VAL A 308 -21.58 -35.41 -10.10
C VAL A 308 -20.58 -35.94 -9.06
N GLU A 309 -19.33 -36.18 -9.44
CA GLU A 309 -18.25 -36.61 -8.54
C GLU A 309 -17.78 -35.52 -7.55
N SER A 310 -18.18 -34.26 -7.73
CA SER A 310 -17.83 -33.14 -6.85
C SER A 310 -18.63 -33.07 -5.56
N HIS A 311 -19.44 -34.08 -5.23
CA HIS A 311 -20.13 -34.15 -3.95
C HIS A 311 -19.16 -34.10 -2.76
N GLU A 312 -17.96 -34.65 -2.89
CA GLU A 312 -16.92 -34.60 -1.84
C GLU A 312 -16.33 -33.20 -1.65
N ASN A 313 -16.37 -32.35 -2.68
CA ASN A 313 -15.91 -30.96 -2.58
C ASN A 313 -16.90 -30.09 -1.83
N ARG A 314 -18.18 -30.49 -1.71
CA ARG A 314 -19.21 -29.68 -1.05
C ARG A 314 -18.82 -29.28 0.38
N GLN A 315 -18.30 -30.23 1.16
CA GLN A 315 -17.86 -29.97 2.54
C GLN A 315 -16.63 -29.05 2.60
N LYS A 316 -15.79 -29.05 1.56
CA LYS A 316 -14.60 -28.19 1.46
C LYS A 316 -14.90 -26.80 0.89
N LEU A 317 -16.03 -26.67 0.20
CA LEU A 317 -16.58 -25.46 -0.42
C LEU A 317 -17.60 -24.76 0.48
N GLU A 318 -18.02 -25.38 1.59
CA GLU A 318 -18.76 -24.66 2.63
C GLU A 318 -17.87 -23.50 3.07
N TYR A 319 -18.24 -22.33 2.56
CA TYR A 319 -17.46 -21.12 2.66
C TYR A 319 -17.23 -20.87 4.14
N ASP A 320 -15.96 -20.72 4.49
CA ASP A 320 -15.53 -20.36 5.81
C ASP A 320 -16.36 -19.16 6.25
N ASN A 321 -17.23 -19.43 7.21
CA ASN A 321 -17.90 -18.47 8.04
C ASN A 321 -16.82 -17.82 8.91
N ARG A 322 -15.87 -17.15 8.26
CA ARG A 322 -14.80 -16.35 8.83
C ARG A 322 -15.50 -15.33 9.70
N HIS A 323 -15.72 -15.70 10.96
CA HIS A 323 -16.53 -14.95 11.91
C HIS A 323 -18.07 -15.01 11.69
N ALA A 324 -18.72 -16.09 11.25
CA ALA A 324 -20.21 -16.07 11.31
C ALA A 324 -20.75 -16.00 12.74
N ASP A 325 -19.95 -16.44 13.71
CA ASP A 325 -20.23 -16.33 15.14
C ASP A 325 -19.43 -15.18 15.81
N GLU A 326 -18.58 -14.45 15.07
CA GLU A 326 -17.71 -13.38 15.60
C GLU A 326 -17.94 -12.07 14.82
N GLU A 327 -17.73 -10.90 15.43
CA GLU A 327 -18.03 -9.62 14.77
C GLU A 327 -17.15 -9.38 13.54
N ALA A 328 -17.73 -8.93 12.41
CA ALA A 328 -16.96 -8.63 11.20
C ALA A 328 -15.86 -7.59 11.51
N PRO A 329 -14.57 -7.87 11.21
CA PRO A 329 -13.49 -6.93 11.48
C PRO A 329 -13.73 -5.64 10.67
N GLY A 330 -13.94 -4.53 11.39
CA GLY A 330 -14.15 -3.19 10.81
C GLY A 330 -15.57 -2.64 10.86
N ALA A 331 -16.54 -3.33 11.47
CA ALA A 331 -17.88 -2.79 11.64
C ALA A 331 -17.91 -1.74 12.77
N THR A 332 -18.00 -0.45 12.41
CA THR A 332 -18.17 0.66 13.37
C THR A 332 -19.65 0.95 13.65
N HIS A 333 -19.95 1.59 14.78
CA HIS A 333 -21.29 2.15 15.05
C HIS A 333 -21.74 3.04 13.88
N PRO A 334 -23.01 2.98 13.38
CA PRO A 334 -24.19 2.26 13.87
C PRO A 334 -24.45 0.89 13.25
N ALA A 335 -23.54 0.37 12.44
CA ALA A 335 -23.74 -0.94 11.80
C ALA A 335 -23.79 -2.10 12.81
N THR A 336 -23.24 -1.92 14.02
CA THR A 336 -23.10 -2.97 15.05
C THR A 336 -23.98 -2.79 16.29
N GLY A 337 -24.64 -1.64 16.48
CA GLY A 337 -25.47 -1.37 17.66
C GLY A 337 -24.74 -1.34 19.02
N ASN A 338 -23.41 -1.46 19.04
CA ASN A 338 -22.60 -1.43 20.25
C ASN A 338 -22.21 0.01 20.63
N PRO A 339 -22.26 0.42 21.91
CA PRO A 339 -21.91 1.78 22.32
C PRO A 339 -20.46 2.14 21.91
N PRO A 340 -20.20 3.41 21.53
CA PRO A 340 -18.87 3.85 21.13
C PRO A 340 -17.85 3.55 22.24
N ARG A 341 -16.71 2.96 21.86
CA ARG A 341 -15.60 2.67 22.79
C ARG A 341 -14.78 3.93 23.16
N SER A 342 -15.12 5.09 22.63
CA SER A 342 -14.60 6.40 23.03
C SER A 342 -15.59 7.11 23.96
N GLU A 343 -15.08 7.69 25.05
CA GLU A 343 -15.86 8.63 25.90
C GLU A 343 -16.12 9.97 25.19
N GLU A 344 -15.40 10.24 24.10
CA GLU A 344 -15.64 11.38 23.23
C GLU A 344 -16.73 11.02 22.20
N PRO A 345 -17.85 11.77 22.15
CA PRO A 345 -18.90 11.52 21.17
C PRO A 345 -18.38 11.78 19.76
N ALA A 346 -18.73 10.90 18.82
CA ALA A 346 -18.46 11.11 17.41
C ALA A 346 -19.22 12.34 16.92
N GLU A 347 -18.51 13.42 16.57
CA GLU A 347 -19.14 14.60 15.98
C GLU A 347 -19.75 14.23 14.61
N GLY A 348 -21.07 14.39 14.48
CA GLY A 348 -21.77 14.38 13.18
C GLY A 348 -22.77 13.25 12.91
N VAL A 349 -23.14 12.43 13.90
CA VAL A 349 -24.22 11.43 13.72
C VAL A 349 -25.49 11.92 14.42
N ASP A 350 -26.45 12.43 13.65
CA ASP A 350 -27.79 12.76 14.13
C ASP A 350 -28.53 11.47 14.55
N GLU A 351 -28.96 11.39 15.81
CA GLU A 351 -29.70 10.27 16.42
C GLU A 351 -31.18 10.16 15.96
N GLY A 352 -31.43 10.25 14.65
CA GLY A 352 -32.79 10.29 14.10
C GLY A 352 -32.98 9.47 12.84
N GLY A 353 -33.07 8.15 12.95
CA GLY A 353 -33.32 7.26 11.81
C GLY A 353 -34.01 5.96 12.19
N SER A 354 -35.30 5.87 11.88
CA SER A 354 -36.25 4.79 12.15
C SER A 354 -35.81 3.38 11.71
N SER A 355 -36.15 2.39 12.55
CA SER A 355 -36.10 0.95 12.28
C SER A 355 -36.80 0.59 10.96
N MET A 356 -36.09 -0.07 10.04
CA MET A 356 -36.75 -0.87 8.99
C MET A 356 -36.63 -2.35 9.32
N ASN A 357 -37.81 -2.98 9.38
CA ASN A 357 -38.08 -4.40 9.57
C ASN A 357 -37.28 -5.29 8.62
N GLY A 358 -36.92 -6.47 9.12
CA GLY A 358 -36.26 -7.52 8.37
C GLY A 358 -37.07 -8.03 7.17
N MET A 359 -36.34 -8.49 6.15
CA MET A 359 -36.87 -9.36 5.11
C MET A 359 -36.00 -10.61 5.03
N ASN A 360 -36.71 -11.74 5.08
CA ASN A 360 -36.18 -13.09 5.13
C ASN A 360 -35.86 -13.60 3.71
N HIS A 361 -35.02 -14.64 3.66
CA HIS A 361 -34.51 -15.36 2.49
C HIS A 361 -35.56 -15.85 1.49
N ASP A 362 -35.21 -15.85 0.19
CA ASP A 362 -35.25 -17.00 -0.74
C ASP A 362 -35.30 -16.55 -2.22
N ALA A 363 -34.36 -17.02 -3.04
CA ALA A 363 -34.59 -17.40 -4.45
C ALA A 363 -33.32 -17.95 -5.10
N HIS A 364 -33.21 -19.28 -5.15
CA HIS A 364 -32.44 -19.98 -6.17
C HIS A 364 -33.13 -19.81 -7.55
N GLN A 365 -32.35 -19.60 -8.60
CA GLN A 365 -32.68 -20.12 -9.94
C GLN A 365 -31.39 -20.41 -10.71
N GLY A 366 -31.28 -21.67 -11.14
CA GLY A 366 -30.09 -22.22 -11.77
C GLY A 366 -30.03 -21.98 -13.27
N HIS A 367 -28.84 -22.22 -13.82
CA HIS A 367 -28.63 -22.44 -15.24
C HIS A 367 -27.75 -23.68 -15.43
N ALA A 368 -28.31 -24.68 -16.12
CA ALA A 368 -27.63 -25.89 -16.56
C ALA A 368 -27.10 -25.70 -17.97
N MET A 369 -25.92 -26.28 -18.28
CA MET A 369 -25.30 -26.38 -19.62
C MET A 369 -24.32 -27.59 -19.64
N PRO A 370 -23.92 -28.14 -20.80
CA PRO A 370 -24.14 -29.55 -21.14
C PRO A 370 -22.93 -30.48 -20.95
N GLU A 371 -23.24 -31.78 -20.94
CA GLU A 371 -22.31 -32.92 -20.80
C GLU A 371 -21.18 -32.94 -21.84
N GLY A 372 -19.95 -33.03 -21.34
CA GLY A 372 -18.76 -33.48 -22.07
C GLY A 372 -17.84 -34.24 -21.13
N SER A 373 -17.78 -35.56 -21.28
CA SER A 373 -17.05 -36.46 -20.39
C SER A 373 -15.53 -36.32 -20.51
N GLN A 374 -14.86 -36.05 -19.38
CA GLN A 374 -13.60 -36.69 -18.95
C GLN A 374 -13.31 -36.25 -17.51
N GLY A 375 -14.02 -36.86 -16.56
CA GLY A 375 -13.80 -36.68 -15.12
C GLY A 375 -12.91 -37.80 -14.60
N GLY A 376 -11.76 -37.43 -14.03
CA GLY A 376 -11.06 -38.24 -13.03
C GLY A 376 -11.03 -37.45 -11.73
N PRO A 377 -10.91 -38.11 -10.57
CA PRO A 377 -10.83 -37.43 -9.28
C PRO A 377 -9.64 -36.46 -9.25
N ALA A 378 -9.80 -35.35 -8.54
CA ALA A 378 -8.72 -34.40 -8.28
C ALA A 378 -7.50 -35.14 -7.70
N PRO A 379 -6.27 -34.74 -8.06
CA PRO A 379 -5.06 -35.37 -7.53
C PRO A 379 -5.01 -35.27 -6.00
N ALA A 380 -4.38 -36.26 -5.37
CA ALA A 380 -4.12 -36.27 -3.94
C ALA A 380 -3.38 -34.99 -3.50
N GLN A 381 -3.70 -34.50 -2.30
CA GLN A 381 -3.18 -33.25 -1.75
C GLN A 381 -1.67 -33.13 -1.92
N LEU A 382 -1.20 -32.07 -2.57
CA LEU A 382 0.23 -31.74 -2.68
C LEU A 382 0.85 -31.30 -1.34
N ASN A 383 0.04 -31.16 -0.28
CA ASN A 383 0.44 -30.61 1.01
C ASN A 383 0.36 -31.60 2.19
N THR A 384 0.12 -32.88 1.96
CA THR A 384 0.21 -33.90 3.01
C THR A 384 1.59 -34.54 3.00
N ASN A 385 2.43 -34.14 3.96
CA ASN A 385 3.59 -34.95 4.36
C ASN A 385 3.06 -36.28 4.94
N GLU A 386 3.00 -37.32 4.12
CA GLU A 386 2.94 -38.70 4.61
C GLU A 386 4.29 -39.07 5.24
N SER A 387 4.43 -38.80 6.52
CA SER A 387 5.41 -39.51 7.35
C SER A 387 4.98 -39.53 8.82
N THR A 388 3.83 -40.13 9.11
CA THR A 388 3.53 -40.67 10.44
C THR A 388 2.41 -41.71 10.32
N GLN A 389 2.76 -43.00 10.37
CA GLN A 389 2.23 -43.99 11.33
C GLN A 389 2.65 -45.42 10.95
N PRO A 390 2.71 -46.36 11.91
CA PRO A 390 2.80 -46.22 13.38
C PRO A 390 4.23 -46.40 13.92
#